data_AF-A0A9E4GQI4-F1
#
_entry.id   AF-A0A9E4GQI4-F1
#
_cell.length_a   1.000
_cell.length_b   1.000
_cell.length_c   1.000
_cell.angle_alpha   90.00
_cell.angle_beta   90.00
_cell.angle_gamma   90.00
#
_symmetry.space_group_name_H-M   'P 1'
#
loop_
_entity.id
_entity.type
_entity.pdbx_description
1 polymer ?
#
loop_
_entity_poly.entity_id
_entity_poly.type
_entity_poly.pdbx_seq_one_letter_code
_entity_poly.pdbx_strand_id
1 'polypeptide(L)' 'MQEVLILAVLLLLGLGAWWSMVLFPRQRDFQKRQRFVRSLAEGDEVITAGGLVGRVTFLQDG' A
#
# COMPACT_ATOMS: atom_id res chain seq x y z
N MET A 1 -26.73 16.00 27.35
CA MET A 1 -26.99 15.28 26.08
C MET A 1 -26.22 15.87 24.91
N GLN A 2 -26.19 17.20 24.71
CA GLN A 2 -25.45 17.84 23.61
C GLN A 2 -23.93 17.64 23.68
N GLU A 3 -23.33 17.68 24.88
CA GLU A 3 -21.89 17.43 25.08
C GLU A 3 -21.46 16.04 24.61
N VAL A 4 -22.27 15.02 24.91
CA VAL A 4 -22.02 13.64 24.47
C VAL A 4 -22.04 13.52 22.95
N LEU A 5 -22.94 14.24 22.28
CA LEU A 5 -22.99 14.28 20.81
C LEU A 5 -21.75 14.94 20.22
N ILE A 6 -21.29 16.05 20.79
CA ILE A 6 -20.07 16.74 20.34
C ILE A 6 -18.86 15.82 20.51
N LEU A 7 -18.73 15.17 21.66
CA LEU A 7 -17.64 14.21 21.92
C LEU A 7 -17.68 13.03 20.95
N ALA A 8 -18.86 12.47 20.67
CA ALA A 8 -19.01 11.37 19.72
C ALA A 8 -18.60 11.77 18.29
N VAL A 9 -18.98 12.98 17.85
CA VAL A 9 -18.57 13.51 16.55
C VAL A 9 -17.05 13.69 16.48
N LEU A 10 -16.43 14.27 17.50
CA LEU A 10 -14.98 14.45 17.56
C LEU A 10 -14.24 13.10 17.53
N LEU A 11 -14.73 12.09 18.25
CA LEU A 11 -14.17 10.75 18.22
C LEU A 11 -14.28 10.10 16.85
N LEU A 12 -15.44 10.20 16.18
CA LEU A 12 -15.63 9.66 14.84
C LEU A 12 -14.74 10.36 13.80
N LEU A 13 -14.61 11.69 13.89
CA LEU A 13 -13.70 12.45 13.03
C LEU A 13 -12.24 12.06 13.28
N GLY A 14 -11.84 11.92 14.55
CA GLY A 14 -10.50 11.48 14.92
C GLY A 14 -10.18 10.08 14.42
N LEU A 15 -11.11 9.13 14.58
CA LEU A 15 -10.98 7.77 14.07
C LEU A 15 -10.96 7.74 12.54
N GLY A 16 -11.81 8.51 11.87
CA GLY A 16 -11.83 8.62 10.41
C GLY A 16 -10.52 9.20 9.87
N ALA A 17 -10.00 10.26 10.51
CA ALA A 17 -8.72 10.85 10.17
C ALA A 17 -7.56 9.84 10.35
N TRP A 18 -7.47 9.20 11.52
CA TRP A 18 -6.45 8.19 11.80
C TRP A 18 -6.53 7.00 10.84
N TRP A 19 -7.73 6.46 10.63
CA TRP A 19 -7.97 5.34 9.71
C TRP A 19 -7.58 5.70 8.29
N SER A 20 -7.96 6.89 7.81
CA SER A 20 -7.57 7.35 6.48
C SER A 20 -6.06 7.52 6.35
N MET A 21 -5.39 8.05 7.38
CA MET A 21 -3.94 8.26 7.36
C MET A 21 -3.16 6.94 7.39
N VAL A 22 -3.69 5.87 7.99
CA VAL A 22 -3.00 4.58 8.09
C VAL A 22 -3.38 3.64 6.94
N LEU A 23 -4.67 3.48 6.64
CA LEU A 23 -5.12 2.48 5.68
C LEU A 23 -4.87 2.92 4.24
N PHE A 24 -5.10 4.18 3.92
CA PHE A 24 -4.94 4.69 2.57
C PHE A 24 -3.52 4.58 2.01
N PRO A 25 -2.44 4.93 2.74
CA PRO A 25 -1.08 4.73 2.23
C PRO A 25 -0.75 3.24 2.07
N ARG A 26 -1.20 2.39 3.00
CA ARG A 26 -0.99 0.93 2.90
C ARG A 26 -1.60 0.36 1.62
N GLN A 27 -2.83 0.77 1.28
CA GLN A 27 -3.46 0.38 0.02
C GLN A 27 -2.66 0.86 -1.20
N ARG A 28 -2.20 2.12 -1.16
CA ARG A 28 -1.39 2.69 -2.26
C ARG A 28 -0.07 1.95 -2.44
N ASP A 29 0.64 1.64 -1.37
CA ASP A 29 1.94 0.96 -1.45
C ASP A 29 1.79 -0.49 -1.92
N PHE A 30 0.72 -1.18 -1.51
CA PHE A 30 0.38 -2.49 -2.03
C PHE A 30 0.10 -2.44 -3.54
N GLN A 31 -0.70 -1.48 -4.00
CA GLN A 31 -0.97 -1.29 -5.42
C GLN A 31 0.28 -0.93 -6.22
N LYS A 32 1.20 -0.12 -5.66
CA LYS A 32 2.48 0.20 -6.33
C LYS A 32 3.33 -1.06 -6.52
N ARG A 33 3.45 -1.91 -5.49
CA ARG A 33 4.18 -3.18 -5.56
C ARG A 33 3.55 -4.14 -6.58
N GLN A 34 2.22 -4.27 -6.57
CA GLN A 34 1.53 -5.08 -7.58
C GLN A 34 1.76 -4.54 -9.00
N ARG A 35 1.67 -3.23 -9.20
CA ARG A 35 1.92 -2.61 -10.52
C ARG A 35 3.34 -2.86 -10.99
N PHE A 36 4.33 -2.72 -10.10
CA PHE A 36 5.72 -3.02 -10.40
C PHE A 36 5.91 -4.48 -10.83
N VAL A 37 5.40 -5.44 -10.07
CA VAL A 37 5.49 -6.87 -10.41
C VAL A 37 4.81 -7.17 -11.74
N ARG A 38 3.62 -6.59 -11.98
CA ARG A 38 2.88 -6.75 -13.25
C ARG A 38 3.54 -6.09 -14.44
N SER A 39 4.41 -5.10 -14.23
CA SER A 39 5.16 -4.46 -15.31
C SER A 39 6.43 -5.19 -15.70
N LEU A 40 6.84 -6.22 -14.94
CA LEU A 40 8.04 -7.00 -15.25
C LEU A 40 7.79 -7.87 -16.49
N ALA A 41 8.80 -7.94 -17.34
CA ALA A 41 8.87 -8.83 -18.49
C ALA A 41 10.12 -9.73 -18.38
N GLU A 42 10.12 -10.83 -19.13
CA GLU A 42 11.32 -11.63 -19.31
C GLU A 42 12.45 -10.78 -19.92
N GLY A 43 13.65 -10.91 -19.38
CA GLY A 43 14.80 -10.12 -19.77
C GLY A 43 15.01 -8.85 -18.96
N ASP A 44 14.06 -8.42 -18.12
CA ASP A 44 14.21 -7.24 -17.28
C ASP A 44 15.29 -7.43 -16.20
N GLU A 45 16.09 -6.39 -16.00
CA GLU A 45 17.07 -6.34 -14.91
C GLU A 45 16.44 -5.72 -13.67
N VAL A 46 16.54 -6.43 -12.54
CA VAL A 46 15.88 -6.07 -11.28
C VAL A 46 16.87 -6.17 -10.12
N ILE A 47 16.60 -5.38 -9.08
CA ILE A 47 17.33 -5.44 -7.82
C ILE A 47 16.39 -5.84 -6.69
N THR A 48 16.81 -6.79 -5.87
CA THR A 48 16.07 -7.18 -4.65
C THR A 48 16.29 -6.16 -3.54
N ALA A 49 15.43 -6.16 -2.52
CA ALA A 49 15.60 -5.30 -1.35
C ALA A 49 16.93 -5.52 -0.60
N GLY A 50 17.54 -6.70 -0.73
CA GLY A 50 18.86 -7.02 -0.17
C GLY A 50 20.04 -6.60 -1.06
N GLY A 51 19.79 -5.95 -2.20
CA GLY A 51 20.84 -5.46 -3.11
C GLY A 51 21.31 -6.47 -4.16
N LEU A 52 20.69 -7.65 -4.26
CA LEU A 52 21.01 -8.61 -5.32
C LEU A 52 20.48 -8.11 -6.66
N VAL A 53 21.35 -7.98 -7.65
CA VAL A 53 21.01 -7.64 -9.03
C VAL A 53 20.87 -8.91 -9.84
N GLY A 54 19.81 -9.02 -10.65
CA GLY A 54 19.55 -10.19 -11.48
C GLY A 54 18.65 -9.86 -12.67
N ARG A 55 18.51 -10.83 -13.57
CA ARG A 55 17.65 -10.72 -14.75
C ARG A 55 16.49 -11.70 -14.65
N VAL A 56 15.28 -11.26 -14.99
CA VAL A 56 14.09 -12.13 -15.07
C VAL A 56 14.29 -13.09 -16.24
N THR A 57 14.34 -14.40 -15.98
CA THR A 57 14.53 -15.42 -17.01
C THR A 57 13.24 -16.12 -17.43
N PHE A 58 12.22 -16.08 -16.59
CA PHE A 58 10.93 -16.72 -16.81
C PHE A 58 9.88 -16.05 -15.93
N LEU A 59 8.67 -15.84 -16.47
CA LEU A 59 7.51 -15.39 -15.70
C LEU A 59 6.41 -16.44 -15.76
N GLN A 60 5.79 -16.70 -14.61
CA GLN A 60 4.62 -17.57 -14.52
C GLN A 60 3.46 -16.76 -13.94
N ASP A 61 2.36 -16.72 -14.67
CA ASP A 61 1.11 -16.15 -14.17
C ASP A 61 0.50 -17.09 -13.12
N GLY A 62 0.09 -16.51 -11.98
CA GLY A 62 -0.56 -17.19 -10.86
C GLY A 62 -1.96 -16.65 -10.60
#